data_AF-A0A4Q3WCL4-F1
#
_entry.id   AF-A0A4Q3WCL4-F1
#
_cell.length_a   1.000
_cell.length_b   1.000
_cell.length_c   1.000
_cell.angle_alpha   90.00
_cell.angle_beta   90.00
_cell.angle_gamma   90.00
#
_symmetry.space_group_name_H-M   'P 1'
#
loop_
_entity.id
_entity.type
_entity.pdbx_description
1 polymer ?
#
loop_
_entity_poly.entity_id
_entity_poly.type
_entity_poly.pdbx_seq_one_letter_code
_entity_poly.pdbx_strand_id
1 'polypeptide(L)'
;MKKTIFTSILIMVAGFLLIGMTSGFSDFQGKKPWNVPDAAKSKKNTVASDASSIAAGKALWSTHCKSCHGAKGLGDGSKAAQLDTEPGDFSKASF
;
A
#
# COMPACT_ATOMS: atom_id res chain seq x y z
N MET A 1 -45.68 -9.26 26.26
CA MET A 1 -44.83 -10.35 25.76
C MET A 1 -44.27 -10.08 24.36
N LYS A 2 -45.08 -9.88 23.31
CA LYS A 2 -44.56 -9.60 21.95
C LYS A 2 -43.76 -8.29 21.84
N LYS A 3 -44.23 -7.21 22.49
CA LYS A 3 -43.53 -5.90 22.52
C LYS A 3 -42.18 -5.99 23.21
N THR A 4 -42.11 -6.65 24.38
CA THR A 4 -40.86 -6.83 25.15
C THR A 4 -39.83 -7.70 24.42
N ILE A 5 -40.28 -8.72 23.67
CA ILE A 5 -39.40 -9.55 22.83
C ILE A 5 -38.83 -8.72 21.65
N PHE A 6 -39.67 -7.89 21.01
CA PHE A 6 -39.22 -6.99 19.94
C PHE A 6 -38.19 -5.97 20.43
N THR A 7 -38.39 -5.38 21.62
CA THR A 7 -37.42 -4.45 22.20
C THR A 7 -36.09 -5.14 22.53
N SER A 8 -36.13 -6.36 23.08
CA SER A 8 -34.90 -7.12 23.37
C SER A 8 -34.13 -7.51 22.11
N ILE A 9 -34.81 -7.90 21.03
CA ILE A 9 -34.18 -8.21 19.74
C ILE A 9 -33.55 -6.94 19.14
N LEU A 10 -34.24 -5.80 19.21
CA LEU A 10 -33.72 -4.54 18.71
C LEU A 10 -32.46 -4.10 19.47
N ILE A 11 -32.43 -4.28 20.79
CA ILE A 11 -31.26 -3.99 21.62
C ILE A 11 -30.09 -4.95 21.29
N MET A 12 -30.36 -6.24 21.07
CA MET A 12 -29.33 -7.20 20.65
C MET A 12 -28.73 -6.87 19.27
N VAL A 13 -29.57 -6.53 18.29
CA VAL A 13 -29.12 -6.16 16.94
C VAL A 13 -28.31 -4.86 16.96
N ALA A 14 -28.78 -3.85 17.71
CA ALA A 14 -28.03 -2.61 17.90
C ALA A 14 -26.68 -2.85 18.60
N GLY A 15 -26.65 -3.74 19.60
CA GLY A 15 -25.41 -4.16 20.27
C GLY A 15 -24.44 -4.85 19.31
N PHE A 16 -24.92 -5.78 18.48
CA PHE A 16 -24.10 -6.47 17.48
C PHE A 16 -23.55 -5.51 16.41
N LEU A 17 -24.36 -4.54 15.95
CA LEU A 17 -23.94 -3.51 15.00
C LEU A 17 -22.87 -2.58 15.58
N LEU A 18 -23.04 -2.17 16.84
CA LEU A 18 -22.07 -1.32 17.56
C LEU A 18 -20.72 -2.05 17.75
N ILE A 19 -20.75 -3.33 18.13
CA ILE A 19 -19.52 -4.13 18.28
C ILE A 19 -18.83 -4.31 16.92
N GLY A 20 -19.58 -4.63 15.86
CA GLY A 20 -19.03 -4.78 14.50
C GLY A 20 -18.37 -3.51 13.95
N MET A 21 -18.88 -2.32 14.30
CA MET A 21 -18.27 -1.04 13.93
C MET A 21 -16.92 -0.78 14.62
N THR A 22 -16.72 -1.26 15.85
CA THR A 22 -15.44 -1.06 16.57
C THR A 22 -14.32 -1.96 16.06
N SER A 23 -14.64 -3.19 15.62
CA SER A 23 -13.63 -4.14 15.14
C SER A 23 -13.14 -3.82 13.72
N GLY A 24 -14.00 -3.26 12.85
CA GLY A 24 -13.63 -2.89 11.49
C GLY A 24 -12.74 -1.64 11.38
N PHE A 25 -12.73 -0.75 12.38
CA PHE A 25 -12.03 0.53 12.29
C PHE A 25 -10.50 0.42 12.29
N SER A 26 -9.94 -0.66 12.87
CA SER A 26 -8.49 -0.89 12.94
C SER A 26 -7.89 -1.22 11.57
N ASP A 27 -8.63 -1.92 10.71
CA ASP A 27 -8.17 -2.30 9.37
C ASP A 27 -8.14 -1.11 8.40
N PHE A 28 -8.94 -0.07 8.64
CA PHE A 28 -8.91 1.19 7.87
C PHE A 28 -7.82 2.17 8.33
N GLN A 29 -7.21 1.94 9.49
CA GLN A 29 -6.02 2.69 9.89
C GLN A 29 -4.83 2.08 9.16
N GLY A 30 -4.62 2.52 7.92
CA GLY A 30 -3.50 2.12 7.07
C GLY A 30 -2.21 2.00 7.88
N LYS A 31 -1.44 0.93 7.62
CA LYS A 31 -0.20 0.59 8.36
C LYS A 31 0.58 1.87 8.67
N LYS A 32 0.84 2.14 9.96
CA LYS A 32 1.55 3.35 10.39
C LYS A 32 2.77 3.56 9.49
N PRO A 33 2.93 4.75 8.86
CA PRO A 33 4.03 4.98 7.94
C PRO A 33 5.34 4.74 8.67
N TRP A 34 6.17 3.88 8.11
CA TRP A 34 7.51 3.68 8.64
C TRP A 34 8.32 4.97 8.42
N ASN A 35 8.66 5.66 9.51
CA ASN A 35 9.50 6.85 9.44
C ASN A 35 10.97 6.43 9.26
N VAL A 36 11.54 6.72 8.10
CA VAL A 36 12.96 6.48 7.81
C VAL A 36 13.81 7.16 8.89
N PRO A 37 14.74 6.47 9.57
CA PRO A 37 15.66 7.10 10.50
C PRO A 37 16.47 8.22 9.83
N ASP A 38 16.74 9.31 10.52
CA ASP A 38 17.32 10.51 9.90
C ASP A 38 18.71 10.28 9.29
N ALA A 39 19.49 9.37 9.88
CA ALA A 39 20.76 8.92 9.33
C ALA A 39 20.63 8.24 7.95
N ALA A 40 19.51 7.57 7.68
CA ALA A 40 19.26 6.91 6.39
C ALA A 40 18.66 7.88 5.35
N LYS A 41 17.86 8.87 5.77
CA LYS A 41 17.22 9.86 4.88
C LYS A 41 18.24 10.64 4.04
N SER A 42 19.42 10.91 4.58
CA SER A 42 20.46 11.72 3.92
C SER A 42 21.53 10.90 3.19
N LYS A 43 21.41 9.57 3.19
CA LYS A 43 22.41 8.69 2.57
C LYS A 43 22.35 8.80 1.05
N LYS A 44 23.45 9.27 0.44
CA LYS A 44 23.59 9.34 -1.02
C LYS A 44 23.98 7.99 -1.60
N ASN A 45 23.55 7.73 -2.83
CA ASN A 45 24.03 6.60 -3.60
C ASN A 45 25.54 6.75 -3.85
N THR A 46 26.32 5.70 -3.59
CA THR A 46 27.77 5.68 -3.82
C THR A 46 28.12 5.50 -5.30
N VAL A 47 27.17 5.02 -6.11
CA VAL A 47 27.30 4.94 -7.57
C VAL A 47 26.98 6.31 -8.17
N ALA A 48 27.92 6.85 -8.95
CA ALA A 48 27.73 8.11 -9.66
C ALA A 48 26.58 7.98 -10.68
N SER A 49 25.83 9.07 -10.88
CA SER A 49 24.77 9.13 -11.89
C SER A 49 25.34 9.57 -13.24
N ASP A 50 26.05 8.68 -13.92
CA ASP A 50 26.67 8.91 -15.22
C ASP A 50 26.05 8.03 -16.32
N ALA A 51 26.46 8.24 -17.57
CA ALA A 51 25.89 7.51 -18.71
C ALA A 51 26.05 5.99 -18.59
N SER A 52 27.14 5.52 -17.98
CA SER A 52 27.42 4.09 -17.81
C SER A 52 26.48 3.48 -16.77
N SER A 53 26.36 4.12 -15.60
CA SER A 53 25.48 3.63 -14.53
C SER A 53 24.00 3.71 -14.93
N ILE A 54 23.59 4.73 -15.68
CA ILE A 54 22.24 4.85 -16.22
C ILE A 54 21.94 3.74 -17.23
N ALA A 55 22.88 3.43 -18.13
CA ALA A 55 22.71 2.35 -19.10
C ALA A 55 22.60 0.98 -18.41
N ALA A 56 23.46 0.71 -17.42
CA ALA A 56 23.40 -0.49 -16.60
C ALA A 56 22.07 -0.59 -15.84
N GLY A 57 21.63 0.50 -15.21
CA GLY A 57 20.35 0.57 -14.49
C GLY A 57 19.16 0.29 -15.41
N LYS A 58 19.17 0.78 -16.65
CA LYS A 58 18.11 0.51 -17.64
C LYS A 58 18.02 -0.98 -18.03
N ALA A 59 19.17 -1.65 -18.15
CA ALA A 59 19.21 -3.08 -18.40
C ALA A 59 18.62 -3.86 -17.22
N LEU A 60 19.04 -3.53 -15.98
CA LEU A 60 18.50 -4.16 -14.77
C LEU A 60 16.99 -3.93 -14.60
N TRP A 61 16.51 -2.71 -14.86
CA TRP A 61 15.08 -2.39 -14.80
C TRP A 61 14.26 -3.28 -15.74
N SER A 62 14.74 -3.45 -16.97
CA SER A 62 14.08 -4.27 -17.98
C SER A 62 14.00 -5.75 -17.57
N THR A 63 15.03 -6.25 -16.91
CA THR A 63 15.13 -7.66 -16.49
C THR A 63 14.35 -7.95 -15.21
N HIS A 64 14.38 -7.05 -14.23
CA HIS A 64 13.95 -7.37 -12.86
C HIS A 64 12.72 -6.59 -12.38
N CYS A 65 12.47 -5.39 -12.92
CA CYS A 65 11.49 -4.46 -12.35
C CYS A 65 10.25 -4.28 -13.23
N LYS A 66 10.46 -4.24 -14.55
CA LYS A 66 9.45 -3.88 -15.56
C LYS A 66 8.18 -4.73 -15.51
N SER A 67 8.29 -6.02 -15.17
CA SER A 67 7.15 -6.93 -15.17
C SER A 67 6.07 -6.54 -14.15
N CYS A 68 6.46 -5.88 -13.04
CA CYS A 68 5.53 -5.40 -12.03
C CYS A 68 5.35 -3.87 -12.10
N HIS A 69 6.43 -3.10 -12.21
CA HIS A 69 6.36 -1.64 -12.17
C HIS A 69 6.12 -0.97 -13.53
N GLY A 70 6.16 -1.72 -14.62
CA GLY A 70 5.98 -1.19 -15.98
C GLY A 70 7.24 -0.58 -16.59
N ALA A 71 7.15 -0.16 -17.86
CA ALA A 71 8.32 0.37 -18.58
C ALA A 71 8.78 1.74 -18.06
N LYS A 72 7.83 2.53 -17.55
CA LYS A 72 8.05 3.90 -17.05
C LYS A 72 7.93 4.03 -15.53
N GLY A 73 7.75 2.93 -14.80
CA GLY A 73 7.56 2.96 -13.35
C GLY A 73 6.19 3.45 -12.90
N LEU A 74 5.15 3.27 -13.73
CA LEU A 74 3.79 3.73 -13.44
C LEU A 74 2.94 2.70 -12.69
N GLY A 75 3.52 1.56 -12.33
CA GLY A 75 2.80 0.46 -11.69
C GLY A 75 1.92 -0.35 -12.66
N ASP A 76 2.12 -0.18 -13.97
CA ASP A 76 1.33 -0.79 -15.05
C ASP A 76 2.01 -2.02 -15.69
N GLY A 77 2.86 -2.71 -14.93
CA GLY A 77 3.52 -3.93 -15.40
C GLY A 77 2.51 -5.05 -15.70
N SER A 78 2.87 -5.96 -16.61
CA SER A 78 1.99 -7.07 -17.02
C SER A 78 1.57 -8.01 -15.88
N LYS A 79 2.34 -8.02 -14.78
CA LYS A 79 2.04 -8.77 -13.56
C LYS A 79 1.45 -7.92 -12.43
N ALA A 80 1.33 -6.60 -12.59
CA ALA A 80 0.90 -5.70 -11.53
C ALA A 80 -0.46 -6.08 -10.95
N ALA A 81 -1.43 -6.41 -11.81
CA ALA A 81 -2.79 -6.79 -11.42
C ALA A 81 -2.89 -8.13 -10.65
N GLN A 82 -1.81 -8.90 -10.58
CA GLN A 82 -1.75 -10.20 -9.88
C GLN A 82 -1.15 -10.07 -8.47
N LEU A 83 -0.70 -8.88 -8.07
CA LEU A 83 -0.08 -8.65 -6.78
C LEU A 83 -1.11 -8.19 -5.75
N ASP A 84 -1.02 -8.73 -4.53
CA ASP A 84 -1.84 -8.26 -3.40
C ASP A 84 -1.49 -6.82 -2.99
N THR A 85 -0.27 -6.37 -3.31
CA THR A 85 0.20 -4.99 -3.07
C THR A 85 0.50 -4.30 -4.39
N GLU A 86 -0.13 -3.14 -4.61
CA GLU A 86 0.07 -2.34 -5.81
C GLU A 86 1.53 -1.79 -5.87
N PRO A 87 2.25 -1.95 -7.00
CA PRO A 87 3.63 -1.46 -7.16
C PRO A 87 3.82 0.07 -7.07
N GLY A 88 2.73 0.84 -7.11
CA GLY A 88 2.73 2.31 -7.08
C GLY A 88 3.21 2.98 -8.36
N ASP A 89 2.93 4.28 -8.49
CA ASP A 89 3.34 5.13 -9.62
C ASP A 89 4.42 6.10 -9.15
N PHE A 90 5.65 5.90 -9.66
CA PHE A 90 6.84 6.67 -9.28
C PHE A 90 6.86 8.09 -9.86
N SER A 91 5.90 8.45 -10.72
CA SER A 91 5.77 9.82 -11.24
C SER A 91 4.98 10.75 -10.31
N LYS A 92 4.31 10.19 -9.29
CA LYS A 92 3.52 10.97 -8.33
C LYS A 92 4.41 11.58 -7.26
N ALA A 93 4.09 12.80 -6.84
CA ALA A 93 4.80 13.51 -5.77
C ALA A 93 4.71 12.84 -4.39
N SER A 94 3.74 11.95 -4.20
CA SER A 94 3.60 11.15 -2.97
C SER A 94 4.57 9.96 -2.91
N PHE A 95 5.30 9.70 -3.99
CA PHE A 95 6.36 8.70 -4.08
C PHE A 95 7.73 9.38 -3.95
#